data_AF-A0AAU2M9V4-F1
#
_entry.id   AF-A0AAU2M9V4-F1
#
_cell.length_a   1.000
_cell.length_b   1.000
_cell.length_c   1.000
_cell.angle_alpha   90.00
_cell.angle_beta   90.00
_cell.angle_gamma   90.00
#
_symmetry.space_group_name_H-M   'P 1'
#
loop_
_entity.id
_entity.type
_entity.pdbx_description
1 polymer ?
#
loop_
_entity_poly.entity_id
_entity_poly.type
_entity_poly.pdbx_seq_one_letter_code
_entity_poly.pdbx_strand_id
1 'polypeptide(L)'
;MTIPPDDRTFRREMATAYRSGWHFIDLVTAIPHCGDSLMVTLFGDPIVVAREEDDEVRAYRCLRKPRGAPQPVRCAIRYDMIFVNLDRRDHQLFEPETISATPRSA
;
A
#
# COMPACT_ATOMS: atom_id res chain seq x y z
N MET A 1 21.72 8.41 21.89
CA MET A 1 21.55 7.95 20.49
C MET A 1 21.79 9.14 19.58
N THR A 2 22.84 9.10 18.77
CA THR A 2 23.15 10.15 17.77
C THR A 2 22.34 9.88 16.52
N ILE A 3 21.48 10.83 16.13
CA ILE A 3 20.80 10.80 14.84
C ILE A 3 21.90 10.89 13.78
N PRO A 4 21.97 9.97 12.79
CA PRO A 4 22.94 10.07 11.71
C PRO A 4 22.81 11.44 11.03
N PRO A 5 23.94 12.06 10.63
CA PRO A 5 23.90 13.34 9.92
C PRO A 5 22.99 13.23 8.70
N ASP A 6 22.27 14.32 8.40
CA ASP A 6 21.29 14.37 7.33
C ASP A 6 21.97 14.25 5.95
N ASP A 7 22.27 13.00 5.55
CA ASP A 7 22.92 12.68 4.30
C ASP A 7 21.92 12.80 3.15
N ARG A 8 21.99 13.94 2.47
CA ARG A 8 21.13 14.27 1.32
C ARG A 8 21.35 13.31 0.15
N THR A 9 22.56 12.74 0.01
CA THR A 9 22.88 11.76 -1.02
C THR A 9 22.20 10.45 -0.70
N PHE A 10 22.34 9.97 0.55
CA PHE A 10 21.65 8.78 1.03
C PHE A 10 20.12 8.91 0.87
N ARG A 11 19.51 10.05 1.25
CA ARG A 11 18.07 10.27 1.04
C ARG A 11 17.66 10.24 -0.43
N ARG A 12 18.49 10.78 -1.33
CA ARG A 12 18.22 10.78 -2.77
C ARG A 12 18.35 9.39 -3.38
N GLU A 13 19.35 8.62 -2.95
CA GLU A 13 19.52 7.21 -3.31
C GLU A 13 18.34 6.39 -2.79
N MET A 14 17.93 6.57 -1.53
CA MET A 14 16.72 5.93 -0.98
C MET A 14 15.48 6.28 -1.78
N ALA A 15 15.31 7.56 -2.12
CA ALA A 15 14.16 8.03 -2.88
C ALA A 15 14.09 7.49 -4.32
N THR A 16 15.21 7.03 -4.89
CA THR A 16 15.30 6.61 -6.29
C THR A 16 15.40 5.08 -6.41
N ALA A 17 16.33 4.45 -5.68
CA ALA A 17 16.58 3.01 -5.76
C ALA A 17 15.47 2.17 -5.12
N TYR A 18 14.77 2.71 -4.13
CA TYR A 18 13.77 1.98 -3.36
C TYR A 18 12.32 2.41 -3.61
N ARG A 19 12.07 3.38 -4.50
CA ARG A 19 10.70 3.68 -4.96
C ARG A 19 10.31 2.92 -6.22
N SER A 20 11.26 2.25 -6.87
CA SER A 20 11.01 1.38 -8.02
C SER A 20 10.96 -0.07 -7.54
N GLY A 21 9.78 -0.71 -7.65
CA GLY A 21 9.66 -2.16 -7.52
C GLY A 21 8.73 -2.67 -6.41
N TRP A 22 8.77 -3.99 -6.24
CA TRP A 22 7.96 -4.74 -5.27
C TRP A 22 8.76 -4.99 -3.98
N HIS A 23 8.15 -4.69 -2.84
CA HIS A 23 8.76 -4.88 -1.51
C HIS A 23 7.99 -5.94 -0.74
N PHE A 24 8.71 -6.93 -0.22
CA PHE A 24 8.15 -7.92 0.70
C PHE A 24 7.71 -7.24 2.00
N ILE A 25 6.53 -7.60 2.48
CA ILE A 25 5.93 -7.05 3.69
C ILE A 25 5.87 -8.10 4.78
N ASP A 26 5.11 -9.17 4.54
CA ASP A 26 4.91 -10.28 5.47
C ASP A 26 4.26 -11.46 4.73
N LEU A 27 3.95 -12.54 5.44
CA LEU A 27 3.09 -13.61 4.96
C LEU A 27 1.61 -13.25 5.13
N VAL A 28 0.74 -13.85 4.30
CA VAL A 28 -0.72 -13.71 4.42
C VAL A 28 -1.27 -14.15 5.77
N THR A 29 -0.54 -15.00 6.49
CA THR A 29 -0.87 -15.46 7.84
C THR A 29 -0.71 -14.39 8.92
N ALA A 30 -0.04 -13.26 8.61
CA ALA A 30 0.04 -12.12 9.52
C ALA A 30 -1.29 -11.36 9.65
N ILE A 31 -2.19 -11.53 8.68
CA ILE A 31 -3.55 -10.96 8.66
C ILE A 31 -4.55 -12.07 8.26
N PRO A 32 -4.79 -13.05 9.14
CA PRO A 32 -5.51 -14.27 8.80
C PRO A 32 -7.03 -14.10 8.55
N HIS A 33 -7.66 -13.07 9.11
CA HIS A 33 -9.12 -12.88 9.02
C HIS A 33 -9.50 -11.54 8.40
N CYS A 34 -10.69 -11.48 7.79
CA CYS A 34 -11.24 -10.22 7.28
C CYS A 34 -11.31 -9.17 8.40
N GLY A 35 -10.86 -7.95 8.10
CA GLY A 35 -10.71 -6.87 9.06
C GLY A 35 -9.34 -6.80 9.74
N ASP A 36 -8.51 -7.86 9.64
CA ASP A 36 -7.14 -7.82 10.13
C ASP A 36 -6.31 -6.85 9.27
N SER A 37 -5.45 -6.08 9.95
CA SER A 37 -4.54 -5.16 9.28
C SER A 37 -3.19 -5.09 9.98
N LEU A 38 -2.17 -4.81 9.21
CA LEU A 38 -0.81 -4.55 9.66
C LEU A 38 -0.38 -3.18 9.16
N MET A 39 0.35 -2.44 9.98
CA MET A 39 0.93 -1.14 9.62
C MET A 39 2.44 -1.27 9.56
N VAL A 40 3.01 -0.93 8.40
CA VAL A 40 4.46 -0.91 8.18
C VAL A 40 4.93 0.48 7.77
N THR A 41 6.20 0.76 8.02
CA THR A 41 6.84 1.96 7.46
C THR A 41 7.78 1.54 6.33
N LEU A 42 7.40 1.83 5.09
CA LEU A 42 8.26 1.62 3.91
C LEU A 42 8.86 2.95 3.48
N PHE A 43 10.18 3.08 3.58
CA PHE A 43 10.92 4.28 3.15
C PHE A 43 10.37 5.60 3.72
N GLY A 44 9.87 5.56 4.96
CA GLY A 44 9.30 6.71 5.67
C GLY A 44 7.82 7.02 5.35
N ASP A 45 7.21 6.25 4.45
CA ASP A 45 5.78 6.28 4.16
C ASP A 45 5.06 5.20 5.02
N PRO A 46 4.03 5.59 5.80
CA PRO A 46 3.19 4.64 6.53
C PRO A 46 2.25 3.92 5.55
N ILE A 47 2.36 2.59 5.50
CA ILE A 47 1.54 1.72 4.68
C ILE A 47 0.72 0.81 5.59
N VAL A 48 -0.58 0.75 5.35
CA VAL A 48 -1.49 -0.22 5.95
C VAL A 48 -1.74 -1.30 4.92
N VAL A 49 -1.56 -2.56 5.30
CA VAL A 49 -2.02 -3.71 4.53
C VAL A 49 -3.16 -4.34 5.31
N ALA A 50 -4.30 -4.55 4.66
CA ALA A 50 -5.51 -5.07 5.29
C ALA A 50 -6.10 -6.20 4.45
N ARG A 51 -6.68 -7.19 5.14
CA ARG A 51 -7.59 -8.15 4.53
C ARG A 51 -9.00 -7.59 4.62
N GLU A 52 -9.61 -7.31 3.48
CA GLU A 52 -10.93 -6.67 3.44
C GLU A 52 -12.08 -7.68 3.56
N GLU A 53 -13.30 -7.17 3.59
CA GLU A 53 -14.51 -7.99 3.78
C GLU A 53 -14.73 -8.98 2.64
N ASP A 54 -14.20 -8.69 1.45
CA ASP A 54 -14.19 -9.59 0.30
C ASP A 54 -12.99 -10.57 0.29
N ASP A 55 -12.28 -10.67 1.41
CA ASP A 55 -11.10 -11.53 1.62
C ASP A 55 -9.88 -11.15 0.76
N GLU A 56 -9.94 -10.03 0.03
CA GLU A 56 -8.79 -9.52 -0.71
C GLU A 56 -7.81 -8.78 0.19
N VAL A 57 -6.51 -8.98 -0.05
CA VAL A 57 -5.45 -8.23 0.64
C VAL A 57 -5.11 -6.97 -0.13
N ARG A 58 -5.44 -5.82 0.44
CA ARG A 58 -5.19 -4.49 -0.14
C ARG A 58 -4.19 -3.71 0.68
N ALA A 59 -3.53 -2.76 0.02
CA ALA A 59 -2.52 -1.91 0.65
C ALA A 59 -2.83 -0.43 0.41
N TYR A 60 -2.59 0.37 1.44
CA TYR A 60 -2.94 1.77 1.50
C TYR A 60 -1.82 2.62 2.07
N ARG A 61 -1.50 3.73 1.42
CA ARG A 61 -0.64 4.77 1.97
C ARG A 61 -1.47 5.71 2.82
N CYS A 62 -1.17 5.77 4.11
CA CYS A 62 -1.79 6.73 5.01
C CYS A 62 -1.27 8.13 4.69
N LEU A 63 -2.17 9.03 4.31
CA LEU A 63 -1.81 10.42 4.08
C LEU A 63 -1.60 11.13 5.42
N ARG A 64 -0.46 11.83 5.56
CA ARG A 64 -0.18 12.68 6.73
C ARG A 64 -1.13 13.88 6.87
N LYS A 65 -2.09 14.07 5.96
CA LYS A 65 -3.06 15.17 6.00
C LYS A 65 -4.34 14.70 6.71
N PRO A 66 -4.89 15.49 7.66
CA PRO A 66 -5.99 15.08 8.54
C PRO A 66 -7.33 14.78 7.84
N ARG A 67 -7.44 14.95 6.51
CA ARG A 67 -8.67 14.78 5.73
C ARG A 67 -8.47 13.98 4.44
N GLY A 68 -7.35 13.28 4.30
CA GLY A 68 -7.10 12.44 3.13
C GLY A 68 -7.57 11.02 3.39
N ALA A 69 -8.44 10.49 2.52
CA ALA A 69 -8.65 9.04 2.46
C ALA A 69 -7.30 8.35 2.19
N PRO A 70 -7.03 7.18 2.81
CA PRO A 70 -5.84 6.40 2.49
C PRO A 70 -5.74 6.17 0.97
N GLN A 71 -4.55 6.35 0.40
CA GLN A 71 -4.36 6.17 -1.04
C GLN A 71 -4.04 4.70 -1.34
N PRO A 72 -4.78 4.02 -2.21
CA PRO A 72 -4.45 2.65 -2.58
C PRO A 72 -3.05 2.61 -3.22
N VAL A 73 -2.30 1.57 -2.90
CA VAL A 73 -1.03 1.23 -3.55
C VAL A 73 -1.11 -0.22 -4.03
N ARG A 74 -0.35 -0.55 -5.08
CA ARG A 74 -0.38 -1.90 -5.62
C ARG A 74 0.08 -2.92 -4.58
N CYS A 75 -0.70 -3.98 -4.43
CA CYS A 75 -0.46 -5.12 -3.59
C CYS A 75 -0.48 -6.38 -4.46
N ALA A 76 0.35 -7.37 -4.15
CA ALA A 76 0.30 -8.69 -4.78
C ALA A 76 0.68 -9.77 -3.77
N ILE A 77 0.00 -10.91 -3.84
CA ILE A 77 0.37 -12.12 -3.11
C ILE A 77 1.07 -13.09 -4.05
N ARG A 78 2.23 -13.61 -3.67
CA ARG A 78 2.94 -14.69 -4.37
C ARG A 78 3.55 -15.64 -3.36
N TYR A 79 3.28 -16.95 -3.50
CA TYR A 79 3.77 -17.97 -2.56
C TYR A 79 3.49 -17.59 -1.09
N ASP A 80 2.26 -17.16 -0.81
CA ASP A 80 1.81 -16.70 0.51
C ASP A 80 2.51 -15.45 1.06
N MET A 81 3.38 -14.80 0.27
CA MET A 81 4.05 -13.55 0.62
C MET A 81 3.31 -12.34 0.05
N ILE A 82 3.12 -11.32 0.89
CA ILE A 82 2.55 -10.03 0.54
C ILE A 82 3.66 -9.11 0.04
N PHE A 83 3.44 -8.53 -1.14
CA PHE A 83 4.31 -7.51 -1.72
C PHE A 83 3.56 -6.21 -1.97
N VAL A 84 4.22 -5.08 -1.72
CA VAL A 84 3.69 -3.74 -2.03
C VAL A 84 4.63 -3.02 -2.99
N ASN A 85 4.05 -2.34 -3.98
CA ASN A 85 4.77 -1.50 -4.92
C ASN A 85 4.37 -0.03 -4.72
N LEU A 86 5.37 0.82 -4.48
CA LEU A 86 5.19 2.26 -4.23
C LEU A 86 5.42 3.14 -5.46
N ASP A 87 5.84 2.57 -6.58
CA ASP A 87 6.05 3.28 -7.84
C ASP A 87 4.68 3.70 -8.40
N ARG A 88 4.48 5.02 -8.42
CA ARG A 88 3.23 5.62 -8.94
C ARG A 88 3.03 5.37 -10.43
N ARG A 89 4.09 5.08 -11.19
CA ARG A 89 3.99 4.77 -12.63
C ARG A 89 3.26 3.46 -12.86
N ASP A 90 3.49 2.50 -11.98
CA ASP A 90 2.81 1.20 -12.01
C ASP A 90 1.38 1.32 -11.51
N HIS A 91 0.99 2.41 -10.83
CA HIS A 91 -0.36 2.62 -10.30
C HIS A 91 -1.39 3.04 -11.36
N GLN A 92 -1.12 2.83 -12.66
CA GLN A 92 -2.16 2.97 -13.68
C GLN A 92 -3.33 2.02 -13.36
N LEU A 93 -4.50 2.66 -13.37
CA LEU A 93 -5.76 2.27 -12.75
C LEU A 93 -6.26 0.93 -13.29
N PHE A 94 -6.45 -0.04 -12.40
CA PHE A 94 -7.65 -0.86 -12.52
C PHE A 94 -8.80 0.13 -12.32
N GLU A 95 -9.58 0.41 -13.35
CA GLU A 95 -10.77 1.21 -13.16
C GLU A 95 -11.61 0.54 -12.05
N PRO A 96 -12.07 1.28 -11.03
CA PRO A 96 -13.11 0.75 -10.18
C PRO A 96 -14.27 0.41 -11.11
N GLU A 97 -14.74 -0.84 -11.11
CA GLU A 97 -15.95 -1.21 -11.82
C GLU A 97 -17.02 -0.18 -11.44
N THR A 98 -17.42 0.63 -12.42
CA THR A 98 -18.51 1.57 -12.25
C THR A 98 -19.74 0.70 -12.09
N ILE A 99 -20.15 0.48 -10.84
CA ILE A 99 -21.44 -0.13 -10.53
C ILE A 99 -22.49 0.86 -11.05
N SER A 100 -22.88 0.68 -12.31
CA SER A 100 -23.99 1.37 -12.94
C SER A 100 -25.26 0.88 -12.26
N ALA A 101 -25.62 1.54 -11.16
CA ALA A 101 -26.93 1.41 -10.56
C ALA A 101 -27.93 2.08 -11.51
N THR A 102 -28.43 1.31 -12.47
CA THR A 102 -29.57 1.72 -13.30
C THR A 102 -30.83 1.64 -12.43
N PRO A 103 -31.54 2.74 -12.13
CA PRO A 103 -32.78 2.65 -11.39
C PRO A 103 -33.84 2.04 -12.30
N ARG A 104 -34.36 0.85 -11.93
CA ARG A 104 -35.60 0.35 -12.53
C ARG A 104 -36.74 1.22 -12.02
N SER A 105 -37.33 2.02 -12.90
CA SER A 105 -38.61 2.67 -12.68
C SER A 105 -39.68 1.62 -12.37
N ALA A 106 -40.49 1.89 -11.35
CA ALA A 106 -41.75 1.24 -11.05
C ALA A 106 -42.88 2.25 -11.26
#